data_AF-X1SDC1-F1
#
_entry.id   AF-X1SDC1-F1
#
_cell.length_a   1.000
_cell.length_b   1.000
_cell.length_c   1.000
_cell.angle_alpha   90.00
_cell.angle_beta   90.00
_cell.angle_gamma   90.00
#
_symmetry.space_group_name_H-M   'P 1'
#
loop_
_entity.id
_entity.type
_entity.pdbx_description
1 polymer ?
#
loop_
_entity_poly.entity_id
_entity_poly.type
_entity_poly.pdbx_seq_one_letter_code
_entity_poly.pdbx_strand_id
1 'polypeptide(L)'
;CGVTVDRLVEESLKHALTGIEFAAGLPGSVGGALFMNARAYASAFSDIVEEVHALKRKHRTIRETLLKKSELGFAYKKSIFQ
;
A
#
# COMPACT_ATOMS: atom_id res chain seq x y z
N CYS A 1 -4.29 -8.58 4.26
CA CYS A 1 -3.09 -7.73 4.37
C CYS A 1 -2.03 -8.50 5.16
N GLY A 2 -0.81 -8.64 4.67
CA GLY A 2 0.21 -9.44 5.38
C GLY A 2 1.33 -10.00 4.52
N VAL A 3 1.16 -10.03 3.19
CA VAL A 3 2.28 -10.29 2.27
C VAL A 3 3.39 -9.27 2.53
N THR A 4 4.63 -9.73 2.58
CA THR A 4 5.81 -8.87 2.74
C THR A 4 6.03 -8.05 1.48
N VAL A 5 6.58 -6.84 1.63
CA VAL A 5 6.89 -6.00 0.47
C VAL A 5 7.87 -6.69 -0.47
N ASP A 6 8.90 -7.36 0.06
CA ASP A 6 9.86 -8.11 -0.74
C ASP A 6 9.21 -9.21 -1.58
N ARG A 7 8.24 -9.95 -1.03
CA ARG A 7 7.53 -10.99 -1.80
C ARG A 7 6.69 -10.39 -2.92
N LEU A 8 6.08 -9.22 -2.69
CA LEU A 8 5.34 -8.52 -3.75
C LEU A 8 6.28 -8.06 -4.88
N VAL A 9 7.48 -7.56 -4.55
CA VAL A 9 8.49 -7.18 -5.53
C VAL A 9 8.96 -8.40 -6.32
N GLU A 10 9.26 -9.51 -5.65
CA GLU A 10 9.68 -10.76 -6.30
C GLU A 10 8.62 -11.29 -7.27
N GLU A 11 7.35 -11.31 -6.85
CA GLU A 11 6.25 -11.74 -7.72
C GLU A 11 6.05 -10.78 -8.90
N SER A 12 6.20 -9.47 -8.70
CA SER A 12 6.13 -8.50 -9.79
C SER A 12 7.23 -8.73 -10.83
N LEU A 13 8.45 -9.01 -10.36
CA LEU A 13 9.60 -9.30 -11.21
C LEU A 13 9.38 -10.57 -12.05
N LYS A 14 8.82 -11.64 -11.46
CA LYS A 14 8.50 -12.90 -12.18
C LYS A 14 7.53 -12.69 -13.34
N HIS A 15 6.67 -11.68 -13.25
CA HIS A 15 5.68 -11.34 -14.26
C HIS A 15 6.15 -10.20 -15.18
N ALA A 16 7.43 -9.79 -15.10
CA ALA A 16 8.00 -8.67 -15.85
C ALA A 16 7.22 -7.34 -15.65
N LEU A 17 6.62 -7.15 -14.48
CA LEU A 17 5.95 -5.90 -14.11
C LEU A 17 6.96 -4.89 -13.55
N THR A 18 6.77 -3.62 -13.90
CA THR A 18 7.62 -2.50 -13.47
C THR A 18 6.86 -1.51 -12.59
N GLY A 19 7.57 -0.66 -11.86
CA GLY A 19 7.03 0.44 -11.06
C GLY A 19 7.16 0.27 -9.54
N ILE A 20 7.40 -0.95 -9.05
CA ILE A 20 7.57 -1.26 -7.62
C ILE A 20 9.02 -1.54 -7.21
N GLU A 21 9.98 -1.36 -8.12
CA GLU A 21 11.40 -1.64 -7.91
C GLU A 21 11.97 -0.82 -6.75
N PHE A 22 11.45 0.40 -6.56
CA PHE A 22 11.84 1.28 -5.45
C PHE A 22 11.63 0.62 -4.08
N ALA A 23 10.69 -0.31 -3.97
CA ALA A 23 10.31 -0.95 -2.72
C ALA A 23 11.17 -2.18 -2.38
N ALA A 24 12.10 -2.59 -3.25
CA ALA A 24 13.00 -3.70 -3.00
C ALA A 24 13.83 -3.46 -1.72
N GLY A 25 13.76 -4.40 -0.76
CA GLY A 25 14.45 -4.30 0.52
C GLY A 25 13.71 -3.48 1.58
N LEU A 26 12.50 -2.99 1.32
CA LEU A 26 11.66 -2.38 2.36
C LEU A 26 11.13 -3.46 3.31
N PRO A 27 11.39 -3.35 4.62
CA PRO A 27 10.88 -4.33 5.58
C PRO A 27 9.37 -4.18 5.79
N GLY A 28 8.74 -5.26 6.26
CA GLY A 28 7.35 -5.27 6.69
C GLY A 28 6.36 -5.73 5.62
N SER A 29 5.08 -5.48 5.87
CA SER A 29 3.99 -5.93 5.02
C SER A 29 3.47 -4.85 4.09
N VAL A 30 2.84 -5.24 2.99
CA VAL A 30 2.14 -4.32 2.07
C VAL A 30 1.11 -3.46 2.80
N GLY A 31 0.42 -4.01 3.82
CA GLY A 31 -0.53 -3.25 4.63
C GLY A 31 0.13 -2.16 5.48
N GLY A 32 1.28 -2.47 6.09
CA GLY A 32 2.08 -1.49 6.83
C GLY A 32 2.69 -0.44 5.90
N ALA A 33 3.11 -0.84 4.70
CA ALA A 33 3.61 0.07 3.68
C ALA A 33 2.52 1.05 3.22
N LEU A 34 1.29 0.58 2.99
CA LEU A 34 0.14 1.44 2.69
C LEU A 34 -0.17 2.42 3.83
N PHE A 35 -0.20 1.94 5.07
CA PHE A 35 -0.47 2.76 6.26
C PHE A 35 0.47 3.96 6.35
N MET A 36 1.78 3.72 6.16
CA MET A 36 2.81 4.76 6.24
C MET A 36 3.01 5.52 4.94
N ASN A 37 2.30 5.20 3.85
CA ASN A 37 2.71 5.58 2.50
C ASN A 37 4.23 5.40 2.32
N ALA A 38 4.71 4.17 2.49
CA ALA A 38 6.13 3.85 2.53
C ALA A 38 6.83 4.30 1.25
N ARG A 39 8.10 4.67 1.40
CA ARG A 39 8.86 5.38 0.38
C ARG A 39 10.31 4.94 0.43
N ALA A 40 10.92 4.90 -0.74
CA ALA A 40 12.35 4.73 -0.89
C ALA A 40 12.77 5.46 -2.18
N TYR A 41 13.97 6.03 -2.16
CA TYR A 41 14.45 6.87 -3.26
C TYR A 41 13.46 8.02 -3.56
N ALA A 42 13.07 8.19 -4.83
CA ALA A 42 12.17 9.23 -5.29
C ALA A 42 10.69 8.80 -5.39
N SER A 43 10.35 7.57 -4.96
CA SER A 43 9.02 6.99 -5.16
C SER A 43 8.37 6.52 -3.85
N ALA A 44 7.05 6.42 -3.85
CA ALA A 44 6.24 5.99 -2.73
C ALA A 44 5.11 5.04 -3.18
N PHE A 45 4.52 4.32 -2.23
CA PHE A 45 3.36 3.47 -2.51
C PHE A 45 2.20 4.24 -3.14
N SER A 46 2.03 5.52 -2.79
CA SER A 46 1.07 6.40 -3.43
C SER A 46 1.22 6.49 -4.95
N ASP A 47 2.39 6.23 -5.52
CA ASP A 47 2.63 6.33 -6.96
C ASP A 47 2.03 5.16 -7.73
N ILE A 48 1.95 3.98 -7.11
CA ILE A 48 1.50 2.72 -7.74
C ILE A 48 0.13 2.23 -7.30
N VAL A 49 -0.41 2.74 -6.19
CA VAL A 49 -1.70 2.29 -5.65
C VAL A 49 -2.86 2.91 -6.42
N GLU A 50 -3.73 2.08 -6.97
CA GLU A 50 -4.95 2.50 -7.66
C GLU A 50 -6.16 2.55 -6.70
N GLU A 51 -6.35 1.48 -5.94
CA GLU A 51 -7.45 1.33 -4.99
C GLU A 51 -7.09 0.37 -3.84
N VAL A 52 -7.84 0.46 -2.74
CA VAL A 52 -7.66 -0.38 -1.55
C VAL A 52 -9.01 -0.90 -1.06
N HIS A 53 -9.13 -2.22 -0.98
CA HIS A 53 -10.22 -2.87 -0.24
C HIS A 53 -9.93 -2.78 1.26
N ALA A 54 -10.80 -2.10 1.99
CA ALA A 54 -10.64 -1.83 3.42
C ALA A 54 -11.88 -2.24 4.22
N LEU A 55 -11.67 -2.52 5.50
CA LEU A 55 -12.74 -2.72 6.48
C LEU A 55 -12.98 -1.43 7.25
N LYS A 56 -14.18 -0.88 7.15
CA LYS A 56 -14.60 0.31 7.90
C LYS A 56 -15.45 -0.12 9.09
N ARG A 57 -14.94 0.19 10.29
CA ARG A 57 -15.69 -0.02 11.53
C ARG A 57 -16.46 1.24 11.93
N LYS A 58 -17.77 1.12 12.10
CA LYS A 58 -18.64 2.14 12.70
C LYS A 58 -19.37 1.52 13.89
N HIS A 59 -19.05 1.96 15.10
CA HIS A 59 -19.49 1.33 16.36
C HIS A 59 -19.20 -0.18 16.38
N ARG A 60 -20.23 -1.02 16.48
CA ARG A 60 -20.14 -2.50 16.49
C ARG A 60 -20.30 -3.11 15.10
N THR A 61 -20.46 -2.31 14.05
CA THR A 61 -20.63 -2.80 12.68
C THR A 61 -19.34 -2.64 11.90
N ILE A 62 -18.93 -3.70 11.21
CA ILE A 62 -17.83 -3.68 10.24
C ILE A 62 -18.45 -3.84 8.85
N ARG A 63 -18.05 -3.00 7.90
CA ARG A 63 -18.42 -3.11 6.49
C ARG A 63 -17.19 -3.02 5.62
N GLU A 64 -17.21 -3.74 4.50
CA GLU A 64 -16.23 -3.58 3.45
C GLU A 64 -16.47 -2.25 2.71
N THR A 65 -15.38 -1.64 2.26
CA THR A 65 -15.40 -0.46 1.41
C THR A 65 -14.23 -0.52 0.44
N LEU A 66 -14.46 -0.04 -0.78
CA LEU A 66 -13.41 0.19 -1.76
C LEU A 66 -13.05 1.67 -1.72
N LEU A 67 -11.78 1.99 -1.53
CA LEU A 67 -11.27 3.36 -1.51
C LEU A 67 -10.36 3.56 -2.72
N LYS A 68 -10.68 4.54 -3.57
CA LYS A 68 -9.81 4.93 -4.68
C LYS A 68 -8.62 5.75 -4.16
N LYS A 69 -7.53 5.82 -4.93
CA LYS A 69 -6.33 6.63 -4.60
C LYS A 69 -6.64 8.04 -4.10
N SER A 70 -7.61 8.73 -4.71
CA SER A 70 -8.03 10.09 -4.31
C SER A 70 -8.61 10.17 -2.89
N GLU A 71 -9.14 9.07 -2.37
CA GLU A 71 -9.75 8.98 -1.03
C GLU A 71 -8.74 8.54 0.04
N LEU A 72 -7.56 8.07 -0.36
CA LEU A 72 -6.55 7.52 0.56
C LEU A 72 -5.74 8.60 1.29
N GLY A 73 -5.88 9.87 0.90
CA GLY A 73 -5.29 11.00 1.62
C GLY A 73 -3.76 10.90 1.75
N PHE A 74 -3.08 10.33 0.75
CA PHE A 74 -1.64 10.15 0.78
C PHE A 74 -0.89 11.47 0.92
N ALA A 75 0.07 11.51 1.84
CA ALA A 75 1.04 12.59 1.97
C ALA A 75 2.39 12.03 2.42
N TYR A 76 3.35 12.90 2.76
CA TYR A 76 4.63 12.48 3.32
C TYR A 76 4.42 11.62 4.57
N LYS A 77 4.78 10.33 4.47
CA LYS A 77 4.66 9.33 5.54
C LYS A 77 3.25 9.20 6.15
N LYS A 78 2.20 9.42 5.35
CA LYS A 78 0.81 9.49 5.83
C LYS A 78 -0.18 8.89 4.84
N SER A 79 -1.21 8.25 5.37
CA SER A 79 -2.43 7.81 4.67
C SER A 79 -3.66 8.02 5.57
N ILE A 80 -4.86 7.80 5.03
CA ILE A 80 -6.12 7.81 5.79
C ILE A 80 -6.20 6.71 6.86
N PHE A 81 -5.34 5.69 6.80
CA PHE A 81 -5.39 4.57 7.73
C PHE A 81 -4.64 4.83 9.05
N GLN A 82 -3.90 5.94 9.11
CA GLN A 82 -3.13 6.38 10.28
C GLN A 82 -4.01 7.09 11.30
#